data_AF-A0A550GGT1-F1
#
_entry.id   AF-A0A550GGT1-F1
#
_cell.length_a   1.000
_cell.length_b   1.000
_cell.length_c   1.000
_cell.angle_alpha   90.00
_cell.angle_beta   90.00
_cell.angle_gamma   90.00
#
_symmetry.space_group_name_H-M   'P 1'
#
loop_
_entity.id
_entity.type
_entity.pdbx_description
1 polymer ?
#
loop_
_entity_poly.entity_id
_entity_poly.type
_entity_poly.pdbx_seq_one_letter_code
_entity_poly.pdbx_strand_id
1 'polypeptide(L)' 'MNERELRVSKIKDGTVIDHISGGYALDVVKILGITGHEK' A
#
# COMPACT_ATOMS: atom_id res chain seq x y z
N MET A 1 -26.19 -6.80 9.94
CA MET A 1 -25.88 -6.30 8.57
C MET A 1 -24.37 -6.30 8.45
N ASN A 2 -23.80 -7.04 7.49
CA ASN A 2 -22.35 -7.15 7.32
C ASN A 2 -21.91 -6.00 6.40
N GLU A 3 -21.59 -4.86 6.99
CA GLU A 3 -21.14 -3.68 6.25
C GLU A 3 -19.78 -3.98 5.61
N ARG A 4 -19.69 -3.80 4.29
CA ARG A 4 -18.44 -3.98 3.54
C ARG A 4 -17.54 -2.77 3.81
N GLU A 5 -16.77 -2.85 4.88
CA GLU A 5 -15.73 -1.86 5.14
C GLU A 5 -14.59 -2.00 4.14
N LEU A 6 -13.94 -0.87 3.84
CA LEU A 6 -12.71 -0.88 3.04
C LEU A 6 -11.63 -1.59 3.83
N ARG A 7 -10.94 -2.55 3.21
CA ARG A 7 -9.79 -3.26 3.83
C ARG A 7 -8.65 -2.31 4.20
N VAL A 8 -8.61 -1.12 3.60
CA VAL A 8 -7.59 -0.10 3.82
C VAL A 8 -8.29 1.25 3.98
N SER A 9 -7.91 2.00 5.00
CA SER A 9 -8.42 3.35 5.24
C SER A 9 -7.82 4.36 4.25
N LYS A 10 -8.48 5.51 4.10
CA LYS A 10 -7.98 6.60 3.24
C LYS A 10 -6.68 7.17 3.81
N ILE A 11 -5.68 7.35 2.95
CA ILE A 11 -4.41 8.02 3.30
C ILE A 11 -4.70 9.50 3.61
N LYS A 12 -4.28 9.97 4.79
CA LYS A 12 -4.35 11.38 5.21
C LYS A 12 -3.03 12.10 4.93
N ASP A 13 -1.93 11.49 5.35
CA ASP A 13 -0.57 11.96 5.14
C ASP A 13 0.28 10.77 4.69
N GLY A 14 0.89 10.86 3.51
CA GLY A 14 1.64 9.76 2.92
C GLY A 14 1.81 9.88 1.42
N THR A 15 2.24 8.79 0.79
CA THR A 15 2.51 8.73 -0.66
C THR A 15 1.67 7.64 -1.31
N VAL A 16 1.07 7.94 -2.46
CA VAL A 16 0.42 6.94 -3.33
C VAL A 16 1.38 6.66 -4.49
N ILE A 17 1.90 5.44 -4.55
CA ILE A 17 2.72 4.98 -5.67
C ILE A 17 1.78 4.32 -6.67
N ASP A 18 1.45 5.06 -7.72
CA ASP A 18 0.52 4.61 -8.75
C ASP A 18 1.25 4.19 -10.04
N HIS A 19 0.54 3.52 -10.95
CA HIS A 19 1.01 3.12 -12.28
C HIS A 19 2.23 2.18 -12.29
N ILE A 20 2.36 1.33 -11.27
CA ILE A 20 3.37 0.25 -11.27
C ILE A 20 3.00 -0.75 -12.37
N SER A 21 3.98 -1.11 -13.21
CA SER A 21 3.79 -2.17 -14.20
C SER A 21 3.37 -3.49 -13.53
N GLY A 22 2.51 -4.27 -14.19
CA GLY A 22 2.01 -5.53 -13.62
C GLY A 22 3.13 -6.46 -13.17
N GLY A 23 3.02 -6.98 -11.94
CA GLY A 23 4.00 -7.89 -11.34
C GLY A 23 5.05 -7.25 -10.43
N TYR A 24 5.23 -5.91 -10.47
CA TYR A 24 6.36 -5.26 -9.79
C TYR A 24 6.05 -4.62 -8.43
N ALA A 25 4.80 -4.68 -7.95
CA ALA A 25 4.41 -4.01 -6.71
C ALA A 25 5.24 -4.44 -5.48
N LEU A 26 5.56 -5.74 -5.37
CA LEU A 26 6.39 -6.25 -4.28
C LEU A 26 7.87 -5.90 -4.43
N ASP A 27 8.36 -5.72 -5.66
CA ASP A 27 9.73 -5.30 -5.89
C ASP A 27 9.93 -3.84 -5.49
N VAL A 28 8.95 -2.98 -5.76
CA VAL A 28 8.95 -1.57 -5.32
C VAL A 28 9.02 -1.49 -3.79
N VAL A 29 8.20 -2.27 -3.08
CA VAL A 29 8.22 -2.33 -1.61
C VAL A 29 9.59 -2.75 -1.09
N LYS A 30 10.22 -3.77 -1.68
CA LYS A 30 11.59 -4.23 -1.32
C LYS A 30 12.64 -3.15 -1.57
N ILE A 31 12.62 -2.49 -2.73
CA ILE A 31 13.60 -1.46 -3.11
C ILE A 31 13.50 -0.26 -2.15
N LEU A 32 12.29 0.13 -1.77
CA LEU A 32 12.05 1.22 -0.83
C LEU A 32 12.31 0.81 0.63
N GLY A 33 12.60 -0.47 0.89
CA GLY A 33 12.84 -0.98 2.25
C GLY A 33 11.59 -0.92 3.14
N ILE A 34 10.39 -0.97 2.57
CA ILE A 34 9.13 -0.99 3.31
C ILE A 34 8.88 -2.42 3.80
N THR A 35 8.75 -2.59 5.11
CA THR A 35 8.72 -3.89 5.81
C THR A 35 7.35 -4.22 6.40
N GLY A 36 6.49 -3.22 6.62
CA GLY A 36 5.23 -3.38 7.35
C GLY A 36 5.38 -3.32 8.87
N HIS A 37 6.55 -2.92 9.37
CA HIS A 37 6.86 -2.74 10.80
C HIS A 37 7.29 -1.30 11.15
N GLU A 38 7.03 -0.35 10.25
CA GLU A 38 7.26 1.07 10.46
C GLU A 38 6.32 1.62 11.56
N LYS A 39 6.78 2.64 12.29
CA LYS A 39 6.06 3.22 13.44
C LYS A 39 5.15 4.37 13.04
#